data_AF-A0A377V604-F1
#
_entry.id   AF-A0A377V604-F1
#
_cell.length_a   1.000
_cell.length_b   1.000
_cell.length_c   1.000
_cell.angle_alpha   90.00
_cell.angle_beta   90.00
_cell.angle_gamma   90.00
#
_symmetry.space_group_name_H-M   'P 1'
#
loop_
_entity.id
_entity.type
_entity.pdbx_description
1 polymer ?
#
loop_
_entity_poly.entity_id
_entity_poly.type
_entity_poly.pdbx_seq_one_letter_code
_entity_poly.pdbx_strand_id
1 'polypeptide(L)'
;MSTLNPILAGSAQSVEAYQQVIEQTSQAVVQWLKQPEMYQGKSVDELRERISLEFNEQGLGNQAAIDRAIEYFLKDSLSVHHPQCVAHLHCPSLVISQAAEVLINATNQSMDSWDQSPSATIIEMKLIEWLRARVGFPAGDAGVFTSGGTQSNLMGLMLARDAFFARQGHSIQQDGLPGDIRKYKVLCSENATSRCRRTWR
;
A
#
# COMPACT_ATOMS: atom_id res chain seq x y z
N MET A 1 16.50 -15.10 -19.76
CA MET A 1 15.83 -13.79 -19.63
C MET A 1 14.80 -13.71 -20.75
N SER A 2 13.55 -13.32 -20.44
CA SER A 2 12.53 -13.16 -21.49
C SER A 2 12.99 -12.10 -22.47
N THR A 3 12.98 -12.41 -23.77
CA THR A 3 13.26 -11.42 -24.82
C THR A 3 12.09 -10.46 -25.02
N LEU A 4 10.94 -10.74 -24.41
CA LEU A 4 9.70 -9.97 -24.57
C LEU A 4 9.56 -8.83 -23.56
N ASN A 5 10.20 -8.96 -22.39
CA ASN A 5 10.11 -8.00 -21.29
C ASN A 5 11.52 -7.70 -20.75
N PRO A 6 12.14 -6.57 -21.14
CA PRO A 6 13.45 -6.19 -20.59
C PRO A 6 13.34 -5.87 -19.10
N ILE A 7 14.37 -6.24 -18.34
CA ILE A 7 14.53 -5.81 -16.94
C ILE A 7 14.86 -4.31 -16.95
N LEU A 8 14.23 -3.55 -16.04
CA LEU A 8 14.54 -2.13 -15.85
C LEU A 8 16.02 -1.94 -15.51
N ALA A 9 16.78 -1.37 -16.44
CA ALA A 9 18.22 -1.19 -16.36
C ALA A 9 18.68 0.02 -17.20
N GLY A 10 19.92 0.47 -17.02
CA GLY A 10 20.49 1.59 -17.79
C GLY A 10 20.80 1.30 -19.27
N SER A 11 20.38 0.16 -19.81
CA SER A 11 20.56 -0.16 -21.22
C SER A 11 19.59 0.64 -22.10
N ALA A 12 20.01 1.01 -23.31
CA ALA A 12 19.16 1.79 -24.23
C ALA A 12 17.81 1.09 -24.50
N GLN A 13 17.83 -0.23 -24.73
CA GLN A 13 16.62 -1.03 -24.94
C GLN A 13 15.66 -0.97 -23.74
N SER A 14 16.19 -1.07 -22.51
CA SER A 14 15.35 -1.01 -21.32
C SER A 14 14.77 0.39 -21.08
N VAL A 15 15.56 1.44 -21.33
CA VAL A 15 15.12 2.82 -21.15
C VAL A 15 14.02 3.16 -22.16
N GLU A 16 14.20 2.76 -23.42
CA GLU A 16 13.19 2.93 -24.46
C GLU A 16 11.90 2.16 -24.11
N ALA A 17 12.03 0.89 -23.71
CA ALA A 17 10.88 0.09 -23.29
C ALA A 17 10.14 0.73 -22.09
N TYR A 18 10.87 1.25 -21.09
CA TYR A 18 10.28 1.95 -19.95
C TYR A 18 9.52 3.22 -20.38
N GLN A 19 10.11 4.03 -21.26
CA GLN A 19 9.44 5.24 -21.77
C GLN A 19 8.15 4.91 -22.50
N GLN A 20 8.19 3.93 -23.39
CA GLN A 20 7.02 3.49 -24.17
C GLN A 20 5.88 3.01 -23.26
N VAL A 21 6.17 2.14 -22.29
CA VAL A 21 5.12 1.60 -21.39
C VAL A 21 4.51 2.65 -20.48
N ILE A 22 5.34 3.57 -19.96
CA ILE A 22 4.86 4.65 -19.08
C ILE A 22 4.03 5.65 -19.88
N GLU A 23 4.45 6.01 -21.09
CA GLU A 23 3.67 6.90 -21.96
C GLU A 23 2.31 6.31 -22.33
N GLN A 24 2.30 5.06 -22.80
CA GLN A 24 1.05 4.36 -23.13
C GLN A 24 0.11 4.28 -21.93
N THR A 25 0.63 3.90 -20.75
CA THR A 25 -0.16 3.78 -19.52
C THR A 25 -0.69 5.14 -19.08
N SER A 26 0.12 6.19 -19.14
CA SER A 26 -0.28 7.56 -18.81
C SER A 26 -1.42 8.03 -19.72
N GLN A 27 -1.32 7.81 -21.03
CA GLN A 27 -2.39 8.14 -21.97
C GLN A 27 -3.68 7.39 -21.65
N ALA A 28 -3.60 6.09 -21.31
CA ALA A 28 -4.77 5.30 -20.93
C ALA A 28 -5.44 5.82 -19.65
N VAL A 29 -4.66 6.18 -18.63
CA VAL A 29 -5.17 6.81 -17.40
C VAL A 29 -5.85 8.15 -17.70
N VAL A 30 -5.27 8.99 -18.57
CA VAL A 30 -5.89 10.25 -18.99
C VAL A 30 -7.24 10.04 -19.67
N GLN A 31 -7.42 8.98 -20.45
CA GLN A 31 -8.72 8.64 -21.04
C GLN A 31 -9.70 8.10 -19.99
N TRP A 32 -9.23 7.26 -19.07
CA TRP A 32 -10.05 6.74 -17.98
C TRP A 32 -10.57 7.85 -17.05
N LEU A 33 -9.74 8.84 -16.71
CA LEU A 33 -10.12 10.00 -15.91
C LEU A 33 -11.23 10.87 -16.55
N LYS A 34 -11.46 10.74 -17.86
CA LYS A 34 -12.53 11.45 -18.58
C LYS A 34 -13.84 10.66 -18.65
N GLN A 35 -13.86 9.42 -18.16
CA GLN A 35 -15.08 8.61 -18.16
C GLN A 35 -16.13 9.26 -17.23
N PRO A 36 -17.37 9.44 -17.70
CA PRO A 36 -18.40 10.09 -16.91
C PRO A 36 -18.98 9.16 -15.84
N GLU A 37 -18.91 7.85 -16.00
CA GLU A 37 -19.45 6.89 -15.04
C GLU A 37 -18.49 6.65 -13.87
N MET A 38 -19.03 6.55 -12.65
CA MET A 38 -18.29 6.11 -11.46
C MET A 38 -17.82 4.66 -11.56
N TYR A 39 -18.67 3.81 -12.15
CA TYR A 39 -18.45 2.39 -12.35
C TYR A 39 -19.31 1.92 -13.52
N GLN A 40 -18.80 1.00 -14.33
CA GLN A 40 -19.51 0.46 -15.50
C GLN A 40 -20.70 -0.44 -15.14
N GLY A 41 -20.95 -0.70 -13.85
CA GLY A 41 -22.16 -1.37 -13.37
C GLY A 41 -22.16 -2.89 -13.55
N LYS A 42 -21.04 -3.49 -13.95
CA LYS A 42 -20.94 -4.95 -14.12
C LYS A 42 -21.16 -5.68 -12.80
N SER A 43 -21.82 -6.82 -12.89
CA SER A 43 -21.92 -7.78 -11.80
C SER A 43 -20.60 -8.53 -11.60
N VAL A 44 -20.48 -9.18 -10.45
CA VAL A 44 -19.32 -10.04 -10.14
C VAL A 44 -19.19 -11.18 -11.16
N ASP A 45 -20.31 -11.76 -11.59
CA ASP A 45 -20.31 -12.89 -12.52
C ASP A 45 -19.91 -12.45 -13.93
N GLU A 46 -20.39 -11.29 -14.40
CA GLU A 46 -19.94 -10.70 -15.67
C GLU A 46 -18.43 -10.40 -15.66
N LEU A 47 -17.89 -9.89 -14.55
CA LEU A 47 -16.45 -9.66 -14.43
C LEU A 47 -15.66 -10.97 -14.41
N ARG A 48 -16.14 -12.00 -13.72
CA ARG A 48 -15.48 -13.32 -13.67
C ARG A 48 -15.42 -13.98 -15.03
N GLU A 49 -16.51 -13.94 -15.80
CA GLU A 49 -16.55 -14.52 -17.14
C GLU A 49 -15.65 -13.75 -18.12
N ARG A 50 -15.63 -12.42 -17.99
CA ARG A 50 -14.87 -11.54 -18.89
C ARG A 50 -13.37 -11.54 -18.62
N ILE A 51 -12.94 -11.58 -17.35
CA ILE A 51 -11.53 -11.53 -16.96
C ILE A 51 -10.94 -12.94 -17.07
N SER A 52 -10.48 -13.29 -18.27
CA SER A 52 -9.76 -14.55 -18.53
C SER A 52 -8.26 -14.31 -18.65
N LEU A 53 -7.50 -14.83 -17.68
CA LEU A 53 -6.05 -14.71 -17.61
C LEU A 53 -5.40 -16.08 -17.89
N GLU A 54 -4.59 -16.14 -18.94
CA GLU A 54 -3.79 -17.31 -19.30
C GLU A 54 -2.32 -17.04 -18.98
N PHE A 55 -1.72 -17.89 -18.15
CA PHE A 55 -0.33 -17.76 -17.74
C PHE A 55 0.53 -18.79 -18.48
N ASN A 56 1.58 -18.31 -19.15
CA ASN A 56 2.56 -19.14 -19.84
C ASN A 56 3.99 -18.63 -19.58
N GLU A 57 4.99 -19.45 -19.89
CA GLU A 57 6.40 -19.15 -19.61
C GLU A 57 6.94 -17.97 -20.44
N GLN A 58 6.37 -17.71 -21.61
CA GLN A 58 6.80 -16.65 -22.51
C GLN A 58 6.30 -15.27 -22.04
N GLY A 59 5.14 -15.22 -21.38
CA GLY A 59 4.43 -14.00 -21.07
C GLY A 59 3.76 -13.38 -22.30
N LEU A 60 3.10 -12.23 -22.12
CA LEU A 60 2.37 -11.53 -23.19
C LEU A 60 3.20 -10.46 -23.91
N GLY A 61 4.35 -10.08 -23.37
CA GLY A 61 5.05 -8.85 -23.78
C GLY A 61 4.38 -7.59 -23.23
N ASN A 62 5.14 -6.50 -23.10
CA ASN A 62 4.69 -5.25 -22.50
C ASN A 62 3.41 -4.69 -23.14
N GLN A 63 3.36 -4.58 -24.47
CA GLN A 63 2.24 -3.98 -25.20
C GLN A 63 0.92 -4.71 -24.94
N ALA A 64 0.89 -6.03 -25.20
CA ALA A 64 -0.33 -6.82 -25.01
C ALA A 64 -0.72 -6.94 -23.53
N ALA A 65 0.25 -6.92 -22.60
CA ALA A 65 -0.03 -6.90 -21.18
C ALA A 65 -0.72 -5.59 -20.76
N ILE A 66 -0.26 -4.43 -21.25
CA ILE A 66 -0.88 -3.13 -20.97
C ILE A 66 -2.27 -3.06 -21.59
N ASP A 67 -2.44 -3.49 -22.85
CA ASP A 67 -3.74 -3.49 -23.51
C ASP A 67 -4.75 -4.36 -22.74
N ARG A 68 -4.32 -5.53 -22.24
CA ARG A 68 -5.16 -6.38 -21.38
C ARG A 68 -5.46 -5.73 -20.04
N ALA A 69 -4.49 -5.07 -19.40
CA ALA A 69 -4.70 -4.36 -18.15
C ALA A 69 -5.69 -3.20 -18.31
N ILE A 70 -5.64 -2.48 -19.43
CA ILE A 70 -6.61 -1.42 -19.72
C ILE A 70 -8.02 -2.01 -19.86
N GLU A 71 -8.18 -3.07 -20.63
CA GLU A 71 -9.50 -3.64 -20.95
C GLU A 71 -10.15 -4.39 -19.78
N TYR A 72 -9.36 -5.05 -18.93
CA TYR A 72 -9.86 -5.89 -17.83
C TYR A 72 -9.84 -5.23 -16.47
N PHE A 73 -8.86 -4.35 -16.22
CA PHE A 73 -8.70 -3.70 -14.94
C PHE A 73 -9.15 -2.24 -15.01
N LEU A 74 -8.52 -1.40 -15.84
CA LEU A 74 -8.74 0.05 -15.80
C LEU A 74 -10.17 0.43 -16.17
N LYS A 75 -10.70 -0.14 -17.25
CA LYS A 75 -12.03 0.17 -17.79
C LYS A 75 -13.17 -0.07 -16.81
N ASP A 76 -13.09 -1.16 -16.05
CA ASP A 76 -14.12 -1.57 -15.09
C ASP A 76 -13.71 -1.24 -13.63
N SER A 77 -12.73 -0.36 -13.43
CA SER A 77 -12.32 0.10 -12.10
C SER A 77 -13.27 1.16 -11.54
N LEU A 78 -13.42 1.17 -10.21
CA LEU A 78 -14.18 2.21 -9.50
C LEU A 78 -13.43 3.55 -9.56
N SER A 79 -14.08 4.58 -10.08
CA SER A 79 -13.56 5.94 -10.14
C SER A 79 -13.75 6.67 -8.81
N VAL A 80 -12.79 6.54 -7.89
CA VAL A 80 -12.83 7.19 -6.56
C VAL A 80 -12.78 8.72 -6.60
N HIS A 81 -12.38 9.29 -7.72
CA HIS A 81 -12.39 10.74 -7.98
C HIS A 81 -13.76 11.24 -8.46
N HIS A 82 -14.68 10.33 -8.80
CA HIS A 82 -16.01 10.70 -9.24
C HIS A 82 -16.81 11.32 -8.08
N PRO A 83 -17.52 12.46 -8.25
CA PRO A 83 -18.21 13.16 -7.16
C PRO A 83 -19.25 12.34 -6.40
N GLN A 84 -19.78 11.29 -7.02
CA GLN A 84 -20.76 10.38 -6.39
C GLN A 84 -20.10 9.21 -5.64
N CYS A 85 -18.78 9.05 -5.68
CA CYS A 85 -18.07 8.00 -4.94
C CYS A 85 -17.87 8.41 -3.47
N VAL A 86 -18.93 8.30 -2.66
CA VAL A 86 -18.97 8.80 -1.28
C VAL A 86 -19.24 7.72 -0.23
N ALA A 87 -19.01 6.44 -0.57
CA ALA A 87 -19.41 5.31 0.28
C ALA A 87 -18.44 4.97 1.41
N HIS A 88 -17.13 5.08 1.17
CA HIS A 88 -16.08 4.55 2.05
C HIS A 88 -14.97 5.57 2.28
N LEU A 89 -14.12 5.30 3.28
CA LEU A 89 -12.86 6.02 3.52
C LEU A 89 -11.80 5.63 2.47
N HIS A 90 -12.16 5.76 1.20
CA HIS A 90 -11.31 5.51 0.03
C HIS A 90 -11.22 6.83 -0.73
N CYS A 91 -10.17 7.61 -0.44
CA CYS A 91 -10.04 8.94 -0.98
C CYS A 91 -9.44 8.94 -2.39
N PRO A 92 -9.77 9.94 -3.23
CA PRO A 92 -9.00 10.19 -4.43
C PRO A 92 -7.54 10.52 -4.07
N SER A 93 -6.60 10.02 -4.86
CA SER A 93 -5.17 10.29 -4.70
C SER A 93 -4.79 11.67 -5.21
N LEU A 94 -3.76 12.28 -4.62
CA LEU A 94 -3.18 13.52 -5.14
C LEU A 94 -2.37 13.23 -6.42
N VAL A 95 -2.36 14.16 -7.38
CA VAL A 95 -1.54 14.01 -8.60
C VAL A 95 -0.06 13.85 -8.26
N ILE A 96 0.45 14.59 -7.26
CA ILE A 96 1.85 14.48 -6.84
C ILE A 96 2.17 13.12 -6.20
N SER A 97 1.20 12.46 -5.54
CA SER A 97 1.45 11.11 -5.00
C SER A 97 1.60 10.08 -6.11
N GLN A 98 0.89 10.26 -7.24
CA GLN A 98 1.09 9.40 -8.43
C GLN A 98 2.52 9.52 -8.99
N ALA A 99 3.07 10.74 -9.04
CA ALA A 99 4.46 10.94 -9.45
C ALA A 99 5.46 10.31 -8.46
N ALA A 100 5.17 10.37 -7.15
CA ALA A 100 5.99 9.70 -6.14
C ALA A 100 5.98 8.17 -6.32
N GLU A 101 4.83 7.56 -6.63
CA GLU A 101 4.72 6.12 -6.90
C GLU A 101 5.57 5.68 -8.10
N VAL A 102 5.67 6.50 -9.15
CA VAL A 102 6.58 6.21 -10.28
C VAL A 102 8.03 6.11 -9.82
N LEU A 103 8.47 7.05 -8.95
CA LEU A 103 9.84 7.05 -8.42
C LEU A 103 10.08 5.87 -7.46
N ILE A 104 9.11 5.59 -6.59
CA ILE A 104 9.17 4.47 -5.64
C ILE A 104 9.28 3.15 -6.40
N ASN A 105 8.43 2.94 -7.41
CA ASN A 105 8.42 1.72 -8.20
C ASN A 105 9.72 1.55 -9.02
N ALA A 106 10.19 2.60 -9.68
CA ALA A 106 11.40 2.54 -10.50
C ALA A 106 12.68 2.30 -9.67
N THR A 107 12.73 2.80 -8.43
CA THR A 107 13.90 2.65 -7.55
C THR A 107 13.85 1.41 -6.67
N ASN A 108 12.66 0.88 -6.40
CA ASN A 108 12.42 -0.34 -5.63
C ASN A 108 13.27 -0.45 -4.33
N GLN A 109 13.35 0.65 -3.58
CA GLN A 109 14.16 0.73 -2.37
C GLN A 109 13.50 -0.06 -1.24
N SER A 110 14.29 -0.83 -0.49
CA SER A 110 13.82 -1.60 0.66
C SER A 110 14.16 -0.88 1.97
N MET A 111 13.16 -0.58 2.78
CA MET A 111 13.28 0.25 3.99
C MET A 111 13.82 -0.51 5.22
N ASP A 112 14.27 -1.76 5.05
CA ASP A 112 14.76 -2.63 6.11
C ASP A 112 16.17 -2.29 6.58
N SER A 113 17.02 -1.75 5.69
CA SER A 113 18.39 -1.38 6.03
C SER A 113 18.89 -0.17 5.23
N TRP A 114 19.84 0.55 5.83
CA TRP A 114 20.39 1.78 5.26
C TRP A 114 21.00 1.61 3.86
N ASP A 115 21.69 0.50 3.61
CA ASP A 115 22.34 0.19 2.34
C ASP A 115 21.36 -0.18 1.22
N GLN A 116 20.08 -0.40 1.55
CA GLN A 116 19.01 -0.67 0.59
C GLN A 116 18.09 0.53 0.31
N SER A 117 18.16 1.59 1.14
CA SER A 117 17.28 2.76 1.03
C SER A 117 17.84 4.07 1.60
N PRO A 118 19.10 4.47 1.34
CA PRO A 118 19.79 5.53 2.10
C PRO A 118 19.04 6.86 2.13
N SER A 119 18.64 7.38 0.96
CA SER A 119 17.90 8.64 0.87
C SER A 119 16.48 8.50 1.42
N ALA A 120 15.81 7.38 1.14
CA ALA A 120 14.44 7.14 1.58
C ALA A 120 14.35 7.00 3.11
N THR A 121 15.33 6.38 3.76
CA THR A 121 15.42 6.28 5.23
C THR A 121 15.46 7.66 5.89
N ILE A 122 16.30 8.58 5.38
CA ILE A 122 16.35 9.96 5.92
C ILE A 122 15.02 10.69 5.70
N ILE A 123 14.39 10.52 4.54
CA ILE A 123 13.09 11.12 4.24
C ILE A 123 12.03 10.60 5.22
N GLU A 124 11.96 9.29 5.45
CA GLU A 124 11.05 8.68 6.41
C GLU A 124 11.26 9.25 7.83
N MET A 125 12.51 9.30 8.30
CA MET A 125 12.83 9.88 9.62
C MET A 125 12.37 11.34 9.73
N LYS A 126 12.57 12.15 8.70
CA LYS A 126 12.14 13.56 8.68
C LYS A 126 10.62 13.71 8.67
N LEU A 127 9.91 12.83 7.96
CA LEU A 127 8.45 12.80 7.98
C LEU A 127 7.91 12.37 9.34
N ILE A 128 8.52 11.38 9.99
CA ILE A 128 8.17 10.95 11.34
C ILE A 128 8.37 12.10 12.33
N GLU A 129 9.54 12.76 12.30
CA GLU A 129 9.84 13.92 13.14
C GLU A 129 8.76 15.02 12.98
N TRP A 130 8.40 15.33 11.73
CA TRP A 130 7.35 16.30 11.43
C TRP A 130 5.96 15.87 11.93
N LEU A 131 5.56 14.62 11.70
CA LEU A 131 4.26 14.07 12.14
C LEU A 131 4.15 14.07 13.67
N ARG A 132 5.22 13.69 14.37
CA ARG A 132 5.28 13.70 15.85
C ARG A 132 5.03 15.10 16.40
N ALA A 133 5.67 16.12 15.80
CA ALA A 133 5.47 17.51 16.20
C ALA A 133 4.01 17.97 15.99
N ARG A 134 3.36 17.52 14.90
CA ARG A 134 1.94 17.83 14.63
C ARG A 134 0.97 17.21 15.64
N VAL A 135 1.29 16.02 16.16
CA VAL A 135 0.49 15.34 17.20
C VAL A 135 0.75 15.93 18.59
N GLY A 136 1.87 16.64 18.79
CA GLY A 136 2.25 17.21 20.08
C GLY A 136 3.10 16.27 20.94
N PHE A 137 3.76 15.28 20.34
CA PHE A 137 4.71 14.43 21.06
C PHE A 137 6.04 15.16 21.33
N PRO A 138 6.79 14.76 22.38
CA PRO A 138 8.14 15.27 22.61
C PRO A 138 9.07 15.03 21.42
N ALA A 139 10.13 15.84 21.33
CA ALA A 139 11.19 15.66 20.34
C ALA A 139 11.76 14.23 20.38
N GLY A 140 12.09 13.69 19.21
CA GLY A 140 12.57 12.34 19.02
C GLY A 140 12.19 11.81 17.65
N ASP A 141 12.74 10.65 17.30
CA ASP A 141 12.64 9.98 15.99
C ASP A 141 11.83 8.68 16.04
N ALA A 142 11.29 8.31 17.21
CA ALA A 142 10.53 7.09 17.38
C ALA A 142 9.22 7.12 16.56
N GLY A 143 9.14 6.24 15.57
CA GLY A 143 7.99 6.01 14.71
C GLY A 143 8.40 5.07 13.57
N VAL A 144 7.41 4.58 12.82
CA VAL A 144 7.65 3.77 11.62
C VAL A 144 6.44 3.90 10.70
N PHE A 145 6.66 3.97 9.40
CA PHE A 145 5.56 3.82 8.44
C PHE A 145 5.06 2.37 8.43
N THR A 146 3.75 2.19 8.26
CA THR A 146 3.12 0.86 8.22
C THR A 146 2.23 0.78 6.99
N SER A 147 1.75 -0.42 6.65
CA SER A 147 0.82 -0.63 5.53
C SER A 147 -0.54 0.05 5.71
N GLY A 148 -0.80 0.64 6.89
CA GLY A 148 -2.01 1.39 7.21
C GLY A 148 -2.48 1.16 8.65
N GLY A 149 -3.57 1.83 9.03
CA GLY A 149 -4.04 1.90 10.42
C GLY A 149 -4.34 0.54 11.09
N THR A 150 -4.52 -0.52 10.31
CA THR A 150 -4.66 -1.89 10.85
C THR A 150 -3.37 -2.42 11.45
N GLN A 151 -2.26 -2.32 10.72
CA GLN A 151 -0.96 -2.71 11.23
C GLN A 151 -0.52 -1.77 12.35
N SER A 152 -0.80 -0.46 12.23
CA SER A 152 -0.50 0.50 13.30
C SER A 152 -1.24 0.19 14.60
N ASN A 153 -2.53 -0.17 14.53
CA ASN A 153 -3.30 -0.57 15.72
C ASN A 153 -2.78 -1.88 16.34
N LEU A 154 -2.37 -2.85 15.50
CA LEU A 154 -1.74 -4.08 15.97
C LEU A 154 -0.44 -3.78 16.72
N MET A 155 0.46 -3.01 16.11
CA MET A 155 1.74 -2.64 16.72
C MET A 155 1.53 -1.83 18.01
N GLY A 156 0.61 -0.87 18.02
CA GLY A 156 0.30 -0.07 19.21
C GLY A 156 -0.20 -0.91 20.38
N LEU A 157 -1.11 -1.85 20.14
CA LEU A 157 -1.62 -2.76 21.17
C LEU A 157 -0.56 -3.78 21.62
N MET A 158 0.28 -4.26 20.71
CA MET A 158 1.41 -5.14 21.04
C MET A 158 2.43 -4.43 21.92
N LEU A 159 2.82 -3.19 21.58
CA LEU A 159 3.71 -2.37 22.40
C LEU A 159 3.10 -2.07 23.78
N ALA A 160 1.80 -1.77 23.84
CA ALA A 160 1.11 -1.53 25.11
C ALA A 160 1.09 -2.79 26.01
N ARG A 161 0.85 -3.97 25.42
CA ARG A 161 0.91 -5.26 26.10
C ARG A 161 2.30 -5.52 26.67
N ASP A 162 3.33 -5.42 25.83
CA ASP A 162 4.71 -5.72 26.22
C ASP A 162 5.20 -4.73 27.29
N ALA A 163 4.88 -3.43 27.14
CA ALA A 163 5.20 -2.41 28.14
C ALA A 163 4.49 -2.64 29.49
N PHE A 164 3.24 -3.13 29.49
CA PHE A 164 2.51 -3.43 30.72
C PHE A 164 3.16 -4.56 31.53
N PHE A 165 3.62 -5.63 30.87
CA PHE A 165 4.30 -6.74 31.53
C PHE A 165 5.76 -6.42 31.88
N ALA A 166 6.46 -5.65 31.05
CA ALA A 166 7.82 -5.20 31.35
C ALA A 166 7.86 -4.38 32.65
N ARG A 167 6.85 -3.55 32.92
CA ARG A 167 6.71 -2.82 34.21
C ARG A 167 6.52 -3.72 35.42
N GLN A 168 6.12 -4.97 35.22
CA GLN A 168 5.99 -6.00 36.25
C GLN A 168 7.20 -6.95 36.29
N GLY A 169 8.25 -6.66 35.53
CA GLY A 169 9.45 -7.48 35.46
C GLY A 169 9.31 -8.74 34.59
N HIS A 170 8.33 -8.80 33.68
CA HIS A 170 8.11 -9.95 32.78
C HIS A 170 8.30 -9.56 31.31
N SER A 171 9.08 -10.33 30.56
CA SER A 171 9.34 -10.08 29.14
C SER A 171 8.44 -10.94 28.26
N ILE A 172 7.43 -10.33 27.63
CA ILE A 172 6.54 -11.05 26.70
C ILE A 172 7.31 -11.58 25.48
N GLN A 173 8.30 -10.83 24.99
CA GLN A 173 9.07 -11.21 23.81
C GLN A 173 9.86 -12.52 24.03
N GLN A 174 10.39 -12.73 25.24
CA GLN A 174 11.24 -13.88 25.56
C GLN A 174 10.43 -15.03 26.17
N ASP A 175 9.53 -14.71 27.10
CA ASP A 175 8.89 -15.70 27.97
C ASP A 175 7.43 -15.99 27.56
N GLY A 176 6.90 -15.28 26.57
CA GLY A 176 5.50 -15.36 26.18
C GLY A 176 4.55 -14.77 27.22
N LEU A 177 3.25 -15.08 27.08
CA LEU A 177 2.20 -14.53 27.95
C LEU A 177 2.13 -15.27 29.30
N PRO A 178 2.21 -14.58 30.44
CA PRO A 178 2.14 -15.22 31.74
C PRO A 178 0.70 -15.48 32.17
N GLY A 179 0.46 -16.63 32.80
CA GLY A 179 -0.78 -16.95 33.50
C GLY A 179 -2.04 -16.94 32.61
N ASP A 180 -3.18 -16.59 33.22
CA ASP A 180 -4.47 -16.55 32.52
C ASP A 180 -4.70 -15.18 31.85
N ILE A 181 -4.54 -15.15 30.52
CA ILE A 181 -4.71 -13.93 29.72
C ILE A 181 -6.10 -13.30 29.84
N ARG A 182 -7.14 -14.08 30.20
CA ARG A 182 -8.53 -13.58 30.30
C ARG A 182 -8.69 -12.48 31.36
N LYS A 183 -7.73 -12.37 32.29
CA LYS A 183 -7.69 -11.32 33.32
C LYS A 183 -7.34 -9.94 32.76
N TYR A 184 -6.70 -9.86 31.60
CA TYR A 184 -6.27 -8.60 30.99
C TYR A 184 -7.30 -8.13 29.97
N LYS A 185 -7.64 -6.84 30.01
CA LYS A 185 -8.68 -6.24 29.16
C LYS A 185 -8.13 -4.98 28.48
N VAL A 186 -8.45 -4.84 27.20
CA VAL A 186 -8.32 -3.58 26.46
C VAL A 186 -9.69 -2.94 26.38
N LEU A 187 -9.81 -1.71 26.85
CA LEU A 187 -11.05 -0.94 26.79
C LEU A 187 -11.08 -0.13 25.49
N CYS A 188 -12.21 -0.17 24.79
CA CYS A 188 -12.44 0.66 23.60
C CYS A 188 -13.92 1.01 23.47
N SER A 189 -14.21 2.09 22.74
CA SER A 189 -15.59 2.51 22.43
C SER A 189 -16.31 1.45 21.60
N GLU A 190 -17.64 1.39 21.70
CA GLU A 190 -18.44 0.52 20.86
C GLU A 190 -18.27 0.81 19.37
N ASN A 191 -18.00 2.08 19.03
CA ASN A 191 -17.76 2.58 17.67
C ASN A 191 -16.28 2.45 17.23
N ALA A 192 -15.40 1.88 18.06
CA ALA A 192 -14.02 1.67 17.66
C ALA A 192 -13.95 0.72 16.45
N THR A 193 -12.96 0.96 15.58
CA THR A 193 -12.76 0.10 14.41
C THR A 193 -12.65 -1.37 14.82
N SER A 194 -13.23 -2.27 14.03
CA SER A 194 -13.30 -3.70 14.38
C SER A 194 -11.91 -4.33 14.57
N ARG A 195 -10.86 -3.74 13.97
CA ARG A 195 -9.47 -4.12 14.19
C ARG A 195 -9.05 -4.01 15.66
N CYS A 196 -9.46 -2.99 16.42
CA CYS A 196 -9.14 -2.90 17.86
C CYS A 196 -9.67 -4.12 18.63
N ARG A 197 -10.82 -4.68 18.23
CA ARG A 197 -11.41 -5.87 18.85
C ARG A 197 -10.78 -7.17 18.38
N ARG A 198 -10.38 -7.25 17.10
CA ARG A 198 -9.74 -8.46 16.52
C ARG A 198 -8.30 -8.62 16.98
N THR A 199 -7.58 -7.53 17.21
CA THR A 199 -6.18 -7.57 17.66
C THR A 199 -6.01 -8.17 19.06
N TRP A 200 -7.03 -8.09 19.92
CA TRP A 200 -6.98 -8.57 21.31
C TRP A 200 -7.72 -9.90 21.55
N ARG A 201 -8.39 -10.44 20.53
CA ARG A 201 -9.03 -11.77 20.60
C ARG A 201 -8.05 -12.84 20.18
#